data_AF-A0A847XGU2-F1
#
_entry.id   AF-A0A847XGU2-F1
#
_cell.length_a   1.000
_cell.length_b   1.000
_cell.length_c   1.000
_cell.angle_alpha   90.00
_cell.angle_beta   90.00
_cell.angle_gamma   90.00
#
_symmetry.space_group_name_H-M   'P 1'
#
loop_
_entity.id
_entity.type
_entity.pdbx_description
1 polymer ?
#
loop_
_entity_poly.entity_id
_entity_poly.type
_entity_poly.pdbx_seq_one_letter_code
_entity_poly.pdbx_strand_id
1 'polypeptide(L)'
;MDLFNIETFIFSDMIKFICIILCFIISILTREHALCNKDVSLLQTGLFITILADLFLLILDNYYILGITLFCIVQIIYSIRYEAKKVSSTIRKFIIIFLAILIGYTAINIFIMKVDFLFMIGSYYAICLLTSLTKAIKAYKYEIYPNPNGQMIALGMTLFLMCDVNVALYNIIGFISLTGKFINLLYDISSISMWLFYLPSQVLLSLSGYKFD
;
A
#
# COMPACT_ATOMS: atom_id res chain seq x y z
N MET A 1 -3.59 32.64 2.34
CA MET A 1 -2.95 31.41 2.86
C MET A 1 -1.95 31.85 3.91
N ASP A 2 -2.21 31.53 5.17
CA ASP A 2 -1.34 31.92 6.28
C ASP A 2 -0.11 31.01 6.34
N LEU A 3 1.06 31.63 6.53
CA LEU A 3 2.36 30.95 6.61
C LEU A 3 2.37 29.82 7.67
N PHE A 4 1.66 30.04 8.79
CA PHE A 4 1.49 29.06 9.87
C PHE A 4 0.76 27.78 9.44
N ASN A 5 -0.19 27.84 8.51
CA ASN A 5 -0.91 26.65 8.02
C ASN A 5 -0.03 25.81 7.08
N ILE A 6 0.92 26.43 6.38
CA ILE A 6 1.86 25.74 5.49
C ILE A 6 2.92 25.01 6.33
N GLU A 7 3.49 25.68 7.35
CA GLU A 7 4.48 25.06 8.24
C GLU A 7 3.91 23.87 9.02
N THR A 8 2.67 23.98 9.51
CA THR A 8 2.00 22.89 10.25
C THR A 8 1.70 21.67 9.36
N PHE A 9 1.32 21.88 8.09
CA PHE A 9 1.11 20.79 7.13
C PHE A 9 2.40 20.04 6.81
N ILE A 10 3.48 20.79 6.51
CA ILE A 10 4.82 20.22 6.24
C ILE A 10 5.33 19.42 7.44
N PHE A 11 5.13 19.93 8.66
CA PHE A 11 5.55 19.24 9.87
C PHE A 11 4.80 17.92 10.09
N SER A 12 3.50 17.90 9.82
CA SER A 12 2.67 16.68 9.88
C SER A 12 3.19 15.61 8.91
N ASP A 13 3.45 15.97 7.66
CA ASP A 13 3.87 15.01 6.62
C ASP A 13 5.29 14.50 6.83
N MET A 14 6.18 15.32 7.36
CA MET A 14 7.51 14.88 7.80
C MET A 14 7.45 13.88 8.95
N ILE A 15 6.59 14.11 9.97
CA ILE A 15 6.41 13.15 11.08
C ILE A 15 5.89 11.81 10.55
N LYS A 16 4.84 11.86 9.73
CA LYS A 16 4.25 10.69 9.08
C LYS A 16 5.30 9.89 8.32
N PHE A 17 6.13 10.57 7.52
CA PHE A 17 7.21 9.94 6.78
C PHE A 17 8.28 9.31 7.68
N ILE A 18 8.69 10.00 8.75
CA ILE A 18 9.63 9.46 9.75
C ILE A 18 9.08 8.18 10.38
N CYS A 19 7.78 8.12 10.68
CA CYS A 19 7.15 6.91 11.21
C CYS A 19 7.29 5.71 10.26
N ILE A 20 7.19 5.92 8.94
CA ILE A 20 7.37 4.85 7.95
C ILE A 20 8.84 4.40 7.90
N ILE A 21 9.78 5.35 7.96
CA ILE A 21 11.22 5.04 8.07
C ILE A 21 11.50 4.21 9.32
N LEU A 22 10.90 4.56 10.46
CA LEU A 22 11.04 3.81 11.71
C LEU A 22 10.50 2.38 11.57
N CYS A 23 9.37 2.16 10.89
CA CYS A 23 8.86 0.81 10.62
C CYS A 23 9.89 -0.04 9.84
N PHE A 24 10.57 0.54 8.85
CA PHE A 24 11.63 -0.15 8.14
C PHE A 24 12.85 -0.43 9.02
N ILE A 25 13.28 0.54 9.83
CA ILE A 25 14.39 0.37 10.78
C ILE A 25 14.09 -0.76 11.77
N ILE A 26 12.86 -0.81 12.32
CA ILE A 26 12.41 -1.91 13.19
C ILE A 26 12.56 -3.26 12.49
N SER A 27 12.16 -3.36 11.21
CA SER A 27 12.31 -4.59 10.43
C SER A 27 13.77 -4.98 10.21
N ILE A 28 14.69 -4.01 10.11
CA ILE A 28 16.14 -4.28 10.03
C ILE A 28 16.67 -4.80 11.37
N LEU A 29 16.34 -4.13 12.48
CA LEU A 29 16.83 -4.48 13.82
C LEU A 29 16.35 -5.86 14.27
N THR A 30 15.14 -6.26 13.87
CA THR A 30 14.55 -7.56 14.19
C THR A 30 15.09 -8.72 13.35
N ARG A 31 16.01 -8.46 12.41
CA ARG A 31 16.54 -9.48 11.48
C ARG A 31 17.30 -10.61 12.17
N GLU A 32 18.01 -10.33 13.27
CA GLU A 32 18.76 -11.36 14.01
C GLU A 32 17.84 -12.44 14.61
N HIS A 33 16.61 -12.04 14.92
CA HIS A 33 15.54 -12.91 15.44
C HIS A 33 14.50 -13.23 14.36
N ALA A 34 14.91 -13.29 13.09
CA ALA A 34 13.99 -13.56 11.98
C ALA A 34 13.44 -15.00 12.01
N LEU A 35 12.14 -15.15 11.69
CA LEU A 35 11.55 -16.48 11.43
C LEU A 35 12.23 -17.20 10.26
N CYS A 36 12.48 -16.47 9.19
CA CYS A 36 13.12 -16.97 7.98
C CYS A 36 13.83 -15.82 7.26
N ASN A 37 15.13 -15.97 7.03
CA ASN A 37 15.96 -14.92 6.40
C ASN A 37 15.45 -14.50 5.01
N LYS A 38 14.92 -15.44 4.22
CA LYS A 38 14.34 -15.13 2.90
C LYS A 38 13.04 -14.34 3.01
N ASP A 39 12.19 -14.68 3.98
CA ASP A 39 10.92 -13.97 4.23
C ASP A 39 11.19 -12.52 4.68
N VAL A 40 12.09 -12.35 5.65
CA VAL A 40 12.47 -11.03 6.16
C VAL A 40 13.15 -10.19 5.09
N SER A 41 13.98 -10.77 4.23
CA SER A 41 14.56 -10.03 3.11
C SER A 41 13.50 -9.50 2.14
N LEU A 42 12.45 -10.27 1.85
CA LEU A 42 11.34 -9.81 1.00
C LEU A 42 10.52 -8.72 1.71
N LEU A 43 10.25 -8.87 3.00
CA LEU A 43 9.58 -7.85 3.81
C LEU A 43 10.36 -6.53 3.80
N GLN A 44 11.67 -6.57 4.11
CA GLN A 44 12.54 -5.40 4.12
C GLN A 44 12.60 -4.72 2.74
N THR A 45 12.67 -5.51 1.67
CA THR A 45 12.64 -4.97 0.30
C THR A 45 11.30 -4.26 0.03
N GLY A 46 10.18 -4.85 0.46
CA GLY A 46 8.86 -4.23 0.36
C GLY A 46 8.79 -2.91 1.11
N LEU A 47 9.19 -2.89 2.38
CA LEU A 47 9.19 -1.68 3.22
C LEU A 47 10.12 -0.58 2.71
N PHE A 48 11.29 -0.93 2.16
CA PHE A 48 12.18 0.04 1.53
C PHE A 48 11.52 0.70 0.32
N ILE A 49 10.87 -0.09 -0.54
CA ILE A 49 10.14 0.45 -1.69
C ILE A 49 8.92 1.26 -1.23
N THR A 50 8.27 0.89 -0.12
CA THR A 50 7.22 1.69 0.52
C THR A 50 7.73 3.08 0.92
N ILE A 51 8.93 3.19 1.52
CA ILE A 51 9.54 4.50 1.83
C ILE A 51 9.71 5.32 0.54
N LEU A 52 10.19 4.69 -0.54
CA LEU A 52 10.32 5.39 -1.82
C LEU A 52 8.95 5.83 -2.35
N ALA A 53 7.92 4.98 -2.29
CA ALA A 53 6.57 5.32 -2.71
C ALA A 53 6.01 6.50 -1.91
N ASP A 54 6.16 6.47 -0.59
CA ASP A 54 5.71 7.53 0.30
C ASP A 54 6.51 8.82 0.10
N LEU A 55 7.80 8.75 -0.25
CA LEU A 55 8.56 9.95 -0.61
C LEU A 55 7.91 10.66 -1.82
N PHE A 56 7.52 9.91 -2.85
CA PHE A 56 6.90 10.48 -4.05
C PHE A 56 5.47 10.98 -3.84
N LEU A 57 4.72 10.33 -2.96
CA LEU A 57 3.31 10.65 -2.71
C LEU A 57 3.10 11.67 -1.59
N LEU A 58 3.81 11.52 -0.47
CA LEU A 58 3.60 12.31 0.75
C LEU A 58 4.47 13.56 0.79
N ILE A 59 5.75 13.46 0.39
CA ILE A 59 6.70 14.58 0.52
C ILE A 59 6.81 15.39 -0.77
N LEU A 60 6.94 14.72 -1.91
CA LEU A 60 7.08 15.39 -3.20
C LEU A 60 5.74 15.81 -3.81
N ASP A 61 4.65 15.10 -3.47
CA ASP A 61 3.24 15.36 -3.83
C ASP A 61 3.00 15.71 -5.32
N ASN A 62 3.87 15.23 -6.22
CA ASN A 62 3.83 15.58 -7.66
C ASN A 62 4.03 14.37 -8.58
N TYR A 63 4.35 13.19 -8.02
CA TYR A 63 4.73 12.00 -8.79
C TYR A 63 3.81 10.80 -8.49
N TYR A 64 2.49 11.02 -8.52
CA TYR A 64 1.49 10.01 -8.16
C TYR A 64 1.60 8.70 -8.96
N ILE A 65 1.80 8.78 -10.27
CA ILE A 65 1.95 7.59 -11.12
C ILE A 65 3.13 6.73 -10.65
N LEU A 66 4.24 7.37 -10.30
CA LEU A 66 5.45 6.68 -9.88
C LEU A 66 5.27 6.06 -8.48
N GLY A 67 4.66 6.80 -7.54
CA GLY A 67 4.30 6.29 -6.22
C GLY A 67 3.38 5.06 -6.28
N ILE A 68 2.29 5.14 -7.05
CA ILE A 68 1.34 4.02 -7.22
C ILE A 68 2.02 2.82 -7.91
N THR A 69 2.90 3.08 -8.88
CA THR A 69 3.69 2.02 -9.53
C THR A 69 4.62 1.31 -8.54
N LEU A 70 5.30 2.07 -7.67
CA LEU A 70 6.13 1.48 -6.60
C LEU A 70 5.27 0.65 -5.65
N PHE A 71 4.08 1.13 -5.27
CA PHE A 71 3.16 0.33 -4.48
C PHE A 71 2.71 -0.95 -5.19
N CYS A 72 2.51 -0.96 -6.50
CA CYS A 72 2.29 -2.21 -7.25
C CYS A 72 3.43 -3.20 -7.03
N ILE A 73 4.68 -2.74 -7.08
CA ILE A 73 5.86 -3.57 -6.84
C ILE A 73 5.85 -4.11 -5.40
N VAL A 74 5.53 -3.28 -4.40
CA VAL A 74 5.37 -3.71 -3.00
C VAL A 74 4.35 -4.84 -2.89
N GLN A 75 3.17 -4.69 -3.50
CA GLN A 75 2.12 -5.71 -3.43
C GLN A 75 2.51 -7.03 -4.13
N ILE A 76 3.30 -6.97 -5.20
CA ILE A 76 3.87 -8.14 -5.86
C ILE A 76 4.89 -8.83 -4.95
N ILE A 77 5.78 -8.07 -4.30
CA ILE A 77 6.76 -8.60 -3.34
C ILE A 77 6.06 -9.28 -2.17
N TYR A 78 5.03 -8.68 -1.58
CA TYR A 78 4.23 -9.32 -0.53
C TYR A 78 3.49 -10.56 -1.04
N SER A 79 2.96 -10.53 -2.26
CA SER A 79 2.34 -11.70 -2.89
C SER A 79 3.33 -12.85 -3.13
N ILE A 80 4.62 -12.55 -3.36
CA ILE A 80 5.70 -13.54 -3.47
C ILE A 80 6.08 -14.06 -2.09
N ARG A 81 6.18 -13.16 -1.09
CA ARG A 81 6.46 -13.51 0.31
C ARG A 81 5.50 -14.58 0.81
N TYR A 82 4.19 -14.36 0.67
CA TYR A 82 3.16 -15.28 1.16
C TYR A 82 3.00 -16.58 0.35
N GLU A 83 3.56 -16.63 -0.86
CA GLU A 83 3.56 -17.82 -1.73
C GLU A 83 4.95 -18.12 -2.29
N ALA A 84 5.96 -18.22 -1.42
CA ALA A 84 7.37 -18.37 -1.81
C ALA A 84 7.65 -19.58 -2.74
N LYS A 85 6.80 -20.62 -2.73
CA LYS A 85 6.93 -21.80 -3.62
C LYS A 85 6.47 -21.55 -5.06
N LYS A 86 5.76 -20.44 -5.34
CA LYS A 86 5.11 -20.16 -6.63
C LYS A 86 5.50 -18.79 -7.21
N VAL A 87 6.77 -18.39 -7.06
CA VAL A 87 7.28 -17.08 -7.50
C VAL A 87 7.01 -16.83 -8.99
N SER A 88 7.50 -17.71 -9.87
CA SER A 88 7.35 -17.55 -11.34
C SER A 88 5.87 -17.50 -11.77
N SER A 89 5.03 -18.37 -11.20
CA SER A 89 3.59 -18.36 -11.48
C SER A 89 2.92 -17.06 -11.02
N THR A 90 3.32 -16.53 -9.86
CA THR A 90 2.80 -15.27 -9.32
C THR A 90 3.17 -14.09 -10.21
N ILE A 91 4.44 -13.96 -10.56
CA ILE A 91 4.93 -12.89 -11.44
C ILE A 91 4.23 -12.95 -12.80
N ARG A 92 4.12 -14.15 -13.40
CA ARG A 92 3.43 -14.33 -14.68
C ARG A 92 1.97 -13.87 -14.62
N LYS A 93 1.25 -14.18 -13.54
CA LYS A 93 -0.14 -13.72 -13.35
C LYS A 93 -0.22 -12.20 -13.31
N PHE A 94 0.66 -11.53 -12.57
CA PHE A 94 0.68 -10.07 -12.51
C PHE A 94 0.99 -9.44 -13.87
N ILE A 95 1.94 -10.00 -14.62
CA ILE A 95 2.24 -9.55 -16.00
C ILE A 95 1.02 -9.72 -16.91
N ILE A 96 0.34 -10.86 -16.87
CA ILE A 96 -0.86 -11.09 -17.69
C ILE A 96 -1.97 -10.10 -17.33
N ILE A 97 -2.20 -9.86 -16.04
CA ILE A 97 -3.19 -8.90 -15.56
C ILE A 97 -2.81 -7.48 -16.02
N PHE A 98 -1.56 -7.08 -15.89
CA PHE A 98 -1.06 -5.78 -16.34
C PHE A 98 -1.30 -5.58 -17.84
N LEU A 99 -0.93 -6.56 -18.66
CA LEU A 99 -1.13 -6.52 -20.11
C LEU A 99 -2.62 -6.47 -20.47
N ALA A 100 -3.47 -7.23 -19.78
CA ALA A 100 -4.91 -7.20 -20.01
C ALA A 100 -5.53 -5.82 -19.72
N ILE A 101 -5.13 -5.19 -18.61
CA ILE A 101 -5.57 -3.84 -18.24
C ILE A 101 -5.03 -2.81 -19.23
N LEU A 102 -3.77 -2.93 -19.65
CA LEU A 102 -3.17 -2.04 -20.63
C LEU A 102 -3.90 -2.09 -21.98
N ILE A 103 -4.26 -3.29 -22.45
CA ILE A 103 -5.06 -3.49 -23.66
C ILE A 103 -6.46 -2.89 -23.49
N GLY A 104 -7.10 -3.11 -22.34
CA GLY A 104 -8.39 -2.49 -22.05
C GLY A 104 -8.32 -0.96 -22.05
N TYR A 105 -7.29 -0.39 -21.44
CA TYR A 105 -7.05 1.06 -21.40
C TYR A 105 -6.81 1.64 -22.79
N THR A 106 -6.00 0.99 -23.64
CA THR A 106 -5.77 1.48 -25.01
C THR A 106 -7.05 1.40 -25.84
N ALA A 107 -7.85 0.33 -25.68
CA ALA A 107 -9.14 0.22 -26.35
C ALA A 107 -10.12 1.33 -25.91
N ILE A 108 -10.25 1.60 -24.60
CA ILE A 108 -11.12 2.68 -24.09
C ILE A 108 -10.69 4.04 -24.66
N ASN A 109 -9.39 4.32 -24.70
CA ASN A 109 -8.87 5.59 -25.22
C ASN A 109 -9.07 5.78 -26.72
N ILE A 110 -9.09 4.70 -27.50
CA ILE A 110 -9.28 4.75 -28.95
C ILE A 110 -10.78 4.81 -29.29
N PHE A 111 -11.61 4.00 -28.63
CA PHE A 111 -12.99 3.76 -29.06
C PHE A 111 -14.06 4.50 -28.25
N ILE A 112 -13.76 4.95 -27.02
CA ILE A 112 -14.77 5.50 -26.10
C ILE A 112 -14.44 6.94 -25.70
N MET A 113 -13.41 7.14 -24.89
CA MET A 113 -13.04 8.44 -24.36
C MET A 113 -11.59 8.44 -23.88
N LYS A 114 -10.97 9.62 -23.90
CA LYS A 114 -9.63 9.79 -23.33
C LYS A 114 -9.71 9.75 -21.81
N VAL A 115 -9.00 8.79 -21.22
CA VAL A 115 -8.90 8.59 -19.76
C VAL A 115 -7.45 8.77 -19.34
N ASP A 116 -7.23 9.42 -18.20
CA ASP A 116 -5.88 9.58 -17.63
C ASP A 116 -5.24 8.21 -17.33
N PHE A 117 -3.95 8.09 -17.61
CA PHE A 117 -3.13 6.93 -17.29
C PHE A 117 -3.16 6.59 -15.79
N LEU A 118 -3.40 7.58 -14.93
CA LEU A 118 -3.58 7.38 -13.49
C LEU A 118 -4.67 6.36 -13.15
N PHE A 119 -5.79 6.34 -13.90
CA PHE A 119 -6.85 5.34 -13.70
C PHE A 119 -6.40 3.93 -14.09
N MET A 120 -5.58 3.81 -15.14
CA MET A 120 -5.01 2.52 -15.54
C MET A 120 -4.14 1.95 -14.42
N ILE A 121 -3.15 2.72 -13.96
CA ILE A 121 -2.21 2.25 -12.93
C ILE A 121 -2.91 2.05 -11.59
N GLY A 122 -3.88 2.90 -11.24
CA GLY A 122 -4.71 2.75 -10.05
C GLY A 122 -5.56 1.46 -10.07
N SER A 123 -6.15 1.11 -11.22
CA SER A 123 -6.90 -0.14 -11.35
C SER A 123 -6.01 -1.38 -11.23
N TYR A 124 -4.81 -1.34 -11.82
CA TYR A 124 -3.82 -2.40 -11.68
C TYR A 124 -3.36 -2.54 -10.22
N TYR A 125 -3.09 -1.41 -9.57
CA TYR A 125 -2.73 -1.38 -8.15
C TYR A 125 -3.80 -2.01 -7.27
N ALA A 126 -5.08 -1.66 -7.47
CA ALA A 126 -6.19 -2.23 -6.71
C ALA A 126 -6.24 -3.77 -6.82
N ILE A 127 -6.03 -4.31 -8.02
CA ILE A 127 -5.98 -5.76 -8.22
C ILE A 127 -4.74 -6.38 -7.53
N CYS A 128 -3.61 -5.69 -7.56
CA CYS A 128 -2.40 -6.12 -6.85
C CYS A 128 -2.62 -6.20 -5.33
N LEU A 129 -3.20 -5.17 -4.75
CA LEU A 129 -3.50 -5.07 -3.32
C LEU A 129 -4.53 -6.12 -2.89
N LEU A 130 -5.61 -6.31 -3.65
CA LEU A 130 -6.59 -7.35 -3.36
C LEU A 130 -5.95 -8.75 -3.44
N THR A 131 -5.09 -8.98 -4.43
CA THR A 131 -4.38 -10.25 -4.58
C THR A 131 -3.45 -10.53 -3.40
N SER A 132 -2.63 -9.56 -2.99
CA SER A 132 -1.74 -9.71 -1.83
C SER A 132 -2.52 -9.90 -0.53
N LEU A 133 -3.64 -9.20 -0.34
CA LEU A 133 -4.54 -9.38 0.80
C LEU A 133 -5.14 -10.79 0.84
N THR A 134 -5.68 -11.29 -0.27
CA THR A 134 -6.23 -12.66 -0.29
C THR A 134 -5.17 -13.72 0.03
N LYS A 135 -3.92 -13.51 -0.42
CA LYS A 135 -2.79 -14.38 -0.08
C LYS A 135 -2.40 -14.26 1.40
N ALA A 136 -2.41 -13.05 1.97
CA ALA A 136 -2.16 -12.81 3.39
C ALA A 136 -3.20 -13.53 4.28
N ILE A 137 -4.49 -13.40 3.95
CA ILE A 137 -5.57 -14.09 4.67
C ILE A 137 -5.44 -15.61 4.54
N LYS A 138 -5.08 -16.12 3.36
CA LYS A 138 -4.81 -17.55 3.16
C LYS A 138 -3.60 -18.01 3.98
N ALA A 139 -2.54 -17.22 4.03
CA ALA A 139 -1.33 -17.54 4.79
C ALA A 139 -1.63 -17.64 6.30
N TYR A 140 -2.52 -16.79 6.82
CA TYR A 140 -3.05 -16.93 8.18
C TYR A 140 -3.93 -18.17 8.34
N LYS A 141 -4.94 -18.35 7.48
CA LYS A 141 -5.93 -19.44 7.58
C LYS A 141 -5.31 -20.84 7.48
N TYR A 142 -4.28 -20.99 6.65
CA TYR A 142 -3.56 -22.26 6.47
C TYR A 142 -2.33 -22.37 7.36
N GLU A 143 -2.16 -21.48 8.35
CA GLU A 143 -1.07 -21.51 9.33
C GLU A 143 0.32 -21.62 8.68
N ILE A 144 0.51 -20.92 7.54
CA ILE A 144 1.80 -20.88 6.83
C ILE A 144 2.85 -20.19 7.71
N TYR A 145 2.41 -19.23 8.54
CA TYR A 145 3.22 -18.53 9.52
C TYR A 145 2.70 -18.86 10.92
N PRO A 146 3.59 -18.94 11.94
CA PRO A 146 3.17 -19.11 13.32
C PRO A 146 2.34 -17.91 13.81
N ASN A 147 1.54 -18.11 14.86
CA ASN A 147 0.93 -16.99 15.57
C ASN A 147 1.98 -16.36 16.51
N PRO A 148 2.04 -15.02 16.61
CA PRO A 148 1.10 -14.02 16.07
C PRO A 148 1.42 -13.51 14.64
N ASN A 149 2.48 -13.98 13.99
CA ASN A 149 2.93 -13.45 12.68
C ASN A 149 1.87 -13.53 11.59
N GLY A 150 1.18 -14.67 11.46
CA GLY A 150 0.08 -14.82 10.50
C GLY A 150 -1.03 -13.79 10.72
N GLN A 151 -1.38 -13.51 11.98
CA GLN A 151 -2.37 -12.49 12.35
C GLN A 151 -1.89 -11.09 11.99
N MET A 152 -0.63 -10.76 12.29
CA MET A 152 -0.03 -9.47 11.93
C MET A 152 -0.02 -9.24 10.42
N ILE A 153 0.28 -10.27 9.63
CA ILE A 153 0.23 -10.22 8.16
C ILE A 153 -1.19 -9.93 7.67
N ALA A 154 -2.17 -10.72 8.12
CA ALA A 154 -3.55 -10.58 7.66
C ALA A 154 -4.17 -9.24 8.09
N LEU A 155 -4.00 -8.86 9.36
CA LEU A 155 -4.49 -7.60 9.90
C LEU A 155 -3.78 -6.40 9.26
N GLY A 156 -2.45 -6.46 9.13
CA GLY A 156 -1.66 -5.43 8.49
C GLY A 156 -2.11 -5.17 7.05
N MET A 157 -2.26 -6.22 6.23
CA MET A 157 -2.76 -6.09 4.86
C MET A 157 -4.22 -5.60 4.79
N THR A 158 -5.07 -5.97 5.77
CA THR A 158 -6.46 -5.49 5.82
C THR A 158 -6.51 -4.00 6.12
N LEU A 159 -5.70 -3.53 7.07
CA LEU A 159 -5.58 -2.10 7.39
C LEU A 159 -4.98 -1.32 6.22
N PHE A 160 -4.04 -1.91 5.46
CA PHE A 160 -3.53 -1.31 4.23
C PHE A 160 -4.68 -1.04 3.24
N LEU A 161 -5.53 -2.04 2.99
CA LEU A 161 -6.69 -1.87 2.12
C LEU A 161 -7.63 -0.77 2.62
N MET A 162 -7.90 -0.71 3.93
CA MET A 162 -8.77 0.32 4.51
C MET A 162 -8.18 1.72 4.35
N CYS A 163 -6.85 1.88 4.47
CA CYS A 163 -6.18 3.14 4.14
C CYS A 163 -6.48 3.56 2.70
N ASP A 164 -6.28 2.66 1.73
CA ASP A 164 -6.39 3.00 0.31
C ASP A 164 -7.84 3.22 -0.14
N VAL A 165 -8.80 2.52 0.46
CA VAL A 165 -10.23 2.84 0.27
C VAL A 165 -10.50 4.27 0.71
N ASN A 166 -9.90 4.72 1.81
CA ASN A 166 -10.08 6.08 2.30
C ASN A 166 -9.35 7.11 1.43
N VAL A 167 -8.16 6.78 0.88
CA VAL A 167 -7.47 7.59 -0.14
C VAL A 167 -8.35 7.75 -1.38
N ALA A 168 -8.95 6.66 -1.88
CA ALA A 168 -9.84 6.70 -3.04
C ALA A 168 -11.10 7.54 -2.76
N LEU A 169 -11.74 7.35 -1.60
CA LEU A 169 -12.91 8.13 -1.19
C LEU A 169 -12.62 9.63 -1.10
N TYR A 170 -11.51 10.01 -0.46
CA TYR A 170 -11.08 11.41 -0.35
C TYR A 170 -10.89 12.07 -1.71
N ASN A 171 -10.23 11.38 -2.65
CA ASN A 171 -10.01 11.89 -3.99
C ASN A 171 -11.30 11.97 -4.83
N ILE A 172 -12.18 10.97 -4.74
CA ILE A 172 -13.47 10.97 -5.45
C ILE A 172 -14.37 12.11 -4.94
N ILE A 173 -14.48 12.26 -3.62
CA ILE A 173 -15.29 13.32 -3.00
C ILE A 173 -14.75 14.70 -3.38
N GLY A 174 -13.42 14.88 -3.31
CA GLY A 174 -12.77 16.12 -3.72
C GLY A 174 -12.99 16.44 -5.20
N PHE A 175 -12.92 15.44 -6.08
CA PHE A 175 -13.09 15.61 -7.52
C PHE A 175 -14.50 16.00 -7.93
N ILE A 176 -15.53 15.40 -7.33
CA ILE A 176 -16.93 15.67 -7.70
C ILE A 176 -17.40 17.01 -7.10
N SER A 177 -16.60 17.68 -6.26
CA SER A 177 -16.93 18.97 -5.62
C SER A 177 -18.33 18.97 -4.98
N LEU A 178 -18.73 17.81 -4.46
CA LEU A 178 -20.07 17.59 -3.91
C LEU A 178 -20.25 18.44 -2.65
N THR A 179 -20.98 19.55 -2.77
CA THR A 179 -21.26 20.44 -1.64
C THR A 179 -22.38 19.91 -0.77
N GLY A 180 -22.06 19.56 0.47
CA GLY A 180 -23.03 19.21 1.51
C GLY A 180 -22.35 18.97 2.85
N LYS A 181 -23.01 19.33 3.97
CA LYS A 181 -22.43 19.19 5.32
C LYS A 181 -21.99 17.74 5.64
N PHE A 182 -22.79 16.76 5.22
CA PHE A 182 -22.46 15.34 5.35
C PHE A 182 -21.24 14.93 4.50
N ILE A 183 -21.05 15.57 3.35
CA ILE A 183 -20.01 15.21 2.40
C ILE A 183 -18.67 15.80 2.84
N ASN A 184 -18.67 17.02 3.37
CA ASN A 184 -17.50 17.60 4.02
C ASN A 184 -17.07 16.78 5.24
N LEU A 185 -18.04 16.31 6.04
CA LEU A 185 -17.74 15.40 7.16
C LEU A 185 -17.08 14.10 6.67
N LEU A 186 -17.59 13.49 5.59
CA LEU A 186 -16.98 12.30 5.02
C LEU A 186 -15.56 12.55 4.49
N TYR A 187 -15.33 13.69 3.85
CA TYR A 187 -14.00 14.10 3.39
C TYR A 187 -12.99 14.21 4.54
N ASP A 188 -13.36 14.88 5.63
CA ASP A 188 -12.51 15.04 6.82
C ASP A 188 -12.23 13.70 7.50
N ILE A 189 -13.27 12.87 7.65
CA ILE A 189 -13.14 11.51 8.21
C ILE A 189 -12.21 10.67 7.34
N SER A 190 -12.36 10.71 6.02
CA SER A 190 -11.50 9.97 5.10
C SER A 190 -10.04 10.40 5.25
N SER A 191 -9.76 11.71 5.28
CA SER A 191 -8.42 12.28 5.45
C SER A 191 -7.70 11.78 6.71
N ILE A 192 -8.38 11.84 7.87
CA ILE A 192 -7.83 11.36 9.15
C ILE A 192 -7.64 9.84 9.13
N SER A 193 -8.64 9.13 8.60
CA SER A 193 -8.67 7.68 8.63
C SER A 193 -7.61 7.01 7.74
N MET A 194 -7.11 7.70 6.69
CA MET A 194 -5.98 7.20 5.88
C MET A 194 -4.81 6.83 6.79
N TRP A 195 -4.34 7.78 7.60
CA TRP A 195 -3.20 7.58 8.47
C TRP A 195 -3.51 6.75 9.71
N LEU A 196 -4.75 6.79 10.19
CA LEU A 196 -5.24 5.91 11.26
C LEU A 196 -5.09 4.43 10.88
N PHE A 197 -5.29 4.07 9.62
CA PHE A 197 -5.12 2.70 9.15
C PHE A 197 -3.71 2.41 8.61
N TYR A 198 -3.09 3.39 7.94
CA TYR A 198 -1.80 3.21 7.29
C TYR A 198 -0.67 2.93 8.27
N LEU A 199 -0.53 3.75 9.32
CA LEU A 199 0.58 3.58 10.25
C LEU A 199 0.50 2.24 11.02
N PRO A 200 -0.65 1.86 11.62
CA PRO A 200 -0.77 0.55 12.24
C PRO A 200 -0.55 -0.62 11.26
N SER A 201 -0.96 -0.47 9.99
CA SER A 201 -0.65 -1.44 8.95
C SER A 201 0.86 -1.66 8.80
N GLN A 202 1.64 -0.58 8.63
CA GLN A 202 3.09 -0.68 8.45
C GLN A 202 3.79 -1.22 9.70
N VAL A 203 3.32 -0.87 10.90
CA VAL A 203 3.84 -1.42 12.16
C VAL A 203 3.64 -2.95 12.21
N LEU A 204 2.42 -3.43 11.97
CA LEU A 204 2.13 -4.87 11.99
C LEU A 204 2.93 -5.63 10.94
N LEU A 205 3.03 -5.08 9.72
CA LEU A 205 3.81 -5.70 8.65
C LEU A 205 5.30 -5.73 9.00
N SER A 206 5.86 -4.66 9.58
CA SER A 206 7.28 -4.61 9.97
C SER A 206 7.65 -5.64 11.03
N LEU A 207 6.75 -5.90 11.98
CA LEU A 207 6.94 -6.88 13.06
C LEU A 207 6.63 -8.32 12.63
N SER A 208 5.88 -8.50 11.53
CA SER A 208 5.45 -9.83 11.08
C SER A 208 6.58 -10.79 10.70
N GLY A 209 7.82 -10.32 10.54
CA GLY A 209 8.99 -11.16 10.27
C GLY A 209 9.73 -11.66 11.51
N TYR A 210 9.41 -11.13 12.69
CA TYR A 210 10.08 -11.42 13.95
C TYR A 210 9.64 -12.77 14.54
N LYS A 211 10.56 -13.56 15.08
CA LYS A 211 10.25 -14.79 15.78
C LYS A 211 9.83 -14.48 17.21
N PHE A 212 8.54 -14.60 17.48
CA PHE A 212 8.00 -14.58 18.83
C PHE A 212 8.19 -15.99 19.43
N ASP A 213 9.05 -16.08 20.44
CA ASP A 213 9.29 -17.32 21.20
C ASP A 213 8.14 -17.64 22.17
#